data_AF-A0A958NI47-F1
#
_entry.id   AF-A0A958NI47-F1
#
_cell.length_a   1.000
_cell.length_b   1.000
_cell.length_c   1.000
_cell.angle_alpha   90.00
_cell.angle_beta   90.00
_cell.angle_gamma   90.00
#
_symmetry.space_group_name_H-M   'P 1'
#
loop_
_entity.id
_entity.type
_entity.pdbx_description
1 polymer ?
#
loop_
_entity_poly.entity_id
_entity_poly.type
_entity_poly.pdbx_seq_one_letter_code
_entity_poly.pdbx_strand_id
1 'polypeptide(L)'
;ALEAQLDELFSAKVETSGRDQADITGLIGQYAHGNEPSHHMAYLYNFVNKPHKTQEKVHQILTELYKNDPDGVSGNEDCGQMSAWYVLSSMGFYPVTPGSNQYVIGAPFFDKASIHLENGKTFTIKSYDLSDINKYVEYVYL
;
A
#
# COMPACT_ATOMS: atom_id res chain seq x y z
N ALA A 1 13.93 3.01 -16.84
CA ALA A 1 14.13 1.55 -16.72
C ALA A 1 13.25 0.97 -15.62
N LEU A 2 13.47 1.35 -14.35
CA LEU A 2 12.69 0.81 -13.22
C LEU A 2 11.18 1.14 -13.28
N GLU A 3 10.79 2.37 -13.65
CA GLU A 3 9.36 2.71 -13.82
C GLU A 3 8.64 1.76 -14.78
N ALA A 4 9.25 1.45 -15.93
CA ALA A 4 8.66 0.55 -16.91
C ALA A 4 8.53 -0.89 -16.40
N GLN A 5 9.48 -1.36 -15.58
CA GLN A 5 9.41 -2.67 -14.94
C GLN A 5 8.28 -2.74 -13.90
N LEU A 6 8.06 -1.66 -13.15
CA LEU A 6 6.93 -1.56 -12.24
C LEU A 6 5.61 -1.52 -13.04
N ASP A 7 5.54 -0.75 -14.12
CA ASP A 7 4.35 -0.69 -14.98
C ASP A 7 4.02 -2.07 -15.57
N GLU A 8 5.05 -2.82 -16.00
CA GLU A 8 4.92 -4.19 -16.47
C GLU A 8 4.45 -5.13 -15.34
N LEU A 9 5.03 -5.04 -14.14
CA LEU A 9 4.61 -5.83 -12.97
C LEU A 9 3.11 -5.68 -12.71
N PHE A 10 2.57 -4.45 -12.72
CA PHE A 10 1.16 -4.19 -12.39
C PHE A 10 0.18 -4.39 -13.57
N SER A 11 0.67 -4.68 -14.77
CA SER A 11 -0.16 -4.85 -15.99
C SER A 11 0.03 -6.19 -16.71
N ALA A 12 1.07 -6.94 -16.35
CA ALA A 12 1.35 -8.26 -16.92
C ALA A 12 0.20 -9.24 -16.68
N LYS A 13 0.10 -10.25 -17.54
CA LYS A 13 -0.87 -11.34 -17.35
C LYS A 13 -0.57 -12.08 -16.06
N VAL A 14 -1.63 -12.56 -15.42
CA VAL A 14 -1.60 -13.29 -14.14
C VAL A 14 -1.13 -14.76 -14.30
N GLU A 15 -0.70 -15.15 -15.50
CA GLU A 15 -0.22 -16.51 -15.78
C GLU A 15 1.12 -16.75 -15.09
N THR A 16 1.19 -17.76 -14.23
CA THR A 16 2.44 -18.26 -13.66
C THR A 16 3.05 -19.30 -14.59
N SER A 17 4.38 -19.31 -14.72
CA SER A 17 5.11 -20.41 -15.35
C SER A 17 5.69 -21.31 -14.26
N GLY A 18 5.45 -22.63 -14.34
CA GLY A 18 6.01 -23.58 -13.39
C GLY A 18 4.94 -24.21 -12.49
N ARG A 19 5.13 -24.14 -11.17
CA ARG A 19 4.20 -24.73 -10.19
C ARG A 19 3.18 -23.70 -9.73
N ASP A 20 1.92 -24.13 -9.60
CA ASP A 20 0.91 -23.35 -8.89
C ASP A 20 1.28 -23.30 -7.40
N GLN A 21 1.39 -22.09 -6.84
CA GLN A 21 1.58 -21.85 -5.42
C GLN A 21 0.30 -21.26 -4.84
N ALA A 22 -0.27 -21.94 -3.85
CA ALA A 22 -1.51 -21.51 -3.18
C ALA A 22 -1.36 -20.15 -2.47
N ASP A 23 -0.12 -19.77 -2.13
CA ASP A 23 0.19 -18.52 -1.41
C ASP A 23 0.37 -17.31 -2.36
N ILE A 24 0.15 -17.47 -3.68
CA ILE A 24 0.15 -16.37 -4.65
C ILE A 24 -1.30 -15.95 -4.89
N THR A 25 -1.78 -15.03 -4.06
CA THR A 25 -3.16 -14.52 -4.07
C THR A 25 -3.17 -12.99 -4.01
N GLY A 26 -4.33 -12.37 -4.26
CA GLY A 26 -4.45 -10.90 -4.27
C GLY A 26 -3.71 -10.23 -5.42
N LEU A 27 -4.02 -10.63 -6.66
CA LEU A 27 -3.19 -10.31 -7.82
C LEU A 27 -3.64 -9.01 -8.52
N ILE A 28 -2.70 -8.11 -8.78
CA ILE A 28 -2.84 -6.96 -9.69
C ILE A 28 -1.73 -7.08 -10.73
N GLY A 29 -2.04 -7.73 -11.86
CA GLY A 29 -1.00 -8.24 -12.76
C GLY A 29 -0.17 -9.32 -12.07
N GLN A 30 1.14 -9.11 -11.98
CA GLN A 30 2.09 -9.98 -11.28
C GLN A 30 2.40 -9.49 -9.84
N TYR A 31 1.84 -8.36 -9.40
CA TYR A 31 1.88 -7.98 -8.00
C TYR A 31 0.98 -8.92 -7.17
N ALA A 32 1.52 -9.57 -6.14
CA ALA A 32 0.79 -10.52 -5.29
C ALA A 32 0.66 -9.98 -3.86
N HIS A 33 -0.48 -9.41 -3.51
CA HIS A 33 -0.66 -8.80 -2.20
C HIS A 33 -0.76 -9.82 -1.06
N GLY A 34 -1.17 -11.06 -1.34
CA GLY A 34 -1.31 -12.10 -0.31
C GLY A 34 0.00 -12.61 0.26
N ASN A 35 1.16 -12.02 -0.11
CA ASN A 35 2.48 -12.46 0.30
C ASN A 35 3.45 -11.27 0.41
N GLU A 36 4.31 -11.29 1.42
CA GLU A 36 5.15 -10.15 1.84
C GLU A 36 6.14 -9.62 0.81
N PRO A 37 6.74 -10.42 -0.10
CA PRO A 37 7.73 -9.92 -1.06
C PRO A 37 7.22 -8.74 -1.89
N SER A 38 5.92 -8.66 -2.15
CA SER A 38 5.32 -7.59 -2.93
C SER A 38 4.93 -6.34 -2.10
N HIS A 39 4.82 -6.42 -0.77
CA HIS A 39 4.20 -5.37 0.06
C HIS A 39 4.80 -3.96 -0.13
N HIS A 40 6.09 -3.87 -0.42
CA HIS A 40 6.79 -2.60 -0.61
C HIS A 40 6.79 -2.08 -2.07
N MET A 41 6.39 -2.90 -3.04
CA MET A 41 6.61 -2.61 -4.46
C MET A 41 5.85 -1.40 -4.98
N ALA A 42 4.61 -1.17 -4.52
CA ALA A 42 3.83 0.01 -4.91
C ALA A 42 4.53 1.32 -4.52
N TYR A 43 5.24 1.33 -3.39
CA TYR A 43 5.98 2.50 -2.90
C TYR A 43 7.26 2.80 -3.68
N LEU A 44 7.74 1.87 -4.51
CA LEU A 44 8.94 2.06 -5.33
C LEU A 44 8.76 3.14 -6.40
N TYR A 45 7.52 3.46 -6.78
CA TYR A 45 7.24 4.57 -7.71
C TYR A 45 7.69 5.94 -7.15
N ASN A 46 7.73 6.12 -5.83
CA ASN A 46 8.28 7.35 -5.24
C ASN A 46 9.77 7.52 -5.56
N PHE A 47 10.53 6.42 -5.61
CA PHE A 47 11.97 6.43 -5.87
C PHE A 47 12.33 6.66 -7.34
N VAL A 48 11.33 6.66 -8.23
CA VAL A 48 11.46 7.04 -9.64
C VAL A 48 10.71 8.34 -9.98
N ASN A 49 10.40 9.16 -8.96
CA ASN A 49 9.69 10.44 -9.10
C ASN A 49 8.29 10.33 -9.74
N LYS A 50 7.57 9.24 -9.45
CA LYS A 50 6.19 9.00 -9.90
C LYS A 50 5.22 8.77 -8.72
N PRO A 51 5.15 9.68 -7.73
CA PRO A 51 4.36 9.44 -6.52
C PRO A 51 2.86 9.22 -6.78
N HIS A 52 2.30 9.82 -7.83
CA HIS A 52 0.92 9.57 -8.24
C HIS A 52 0.66 8.09 -8.55
N LYS A 53 1.63 7.34 -9.09
CA LYS A 53 1.49 5.89 -9.32
C LYS A 53 1.53 5.10 -8.01
N THR A 54 2.33 5.51 -7.02
CA THR A 54 2.26 4.94 -5.66
C THR A 54 0.86 5.11 -5.09
N GLN A 55 0.33 6.34 -5.14
CA GLN A 55 -0.97 6.69 -4.59
C GLN A 55 -2.10 5.91 -5.26
N GLU A 56 -2.06 5.80 -6.59
CA GLU A 56 -3.01 5.01 -7.37
C GLU A 56 -2.98 3.52 -6.99
N LYS A 57 -1.79 2.90 -6.95
CA LYS A 57 -1.66 1.47 -6.65
C LYS A 57 -1.99 1.15 -5.21
N VAL A 58 -1.57 1.96 -4.25
CA VAL A 58 -1.95 1.78 -2.83
C VAL A 58 -3.47 1.90 -2.67
N HIS A 59 -4.11 2.89 -3.29
CA HIS A 59 -5.56 3.02 -3.26
C HIS A 59 -6.26 1.82 -3.89
N GLN A 60 -5.77 1.32 -5.03
CA GLN A 60 -6.29 0.12 -5.69
C GLN A 60 -6.20 -1.11 -4.75
N ILE A 61 -5.05 -1.32 -4.11
CA ILE A 61 -4.84 -2.43 -3.18
C ILE A 61 -5.80 -2.33 -1.98
N LEU A 62 -5.90 -1.16 -1.35
CA LEU A 62 -6.77 -0.94 -0.19
C LEU A 62 -8.26 -1.18 -0.49
N THR A 63 -8.70 -0.92 -1.73
CA THR A 63 -10.11 -1.00 -2.14
C THR A 63 -10.51 -2.32 -2.78
N GLU A 64 -9.59 -2.98 -3.49
CA GLU A 64 -9.87 -4.24 -4.19
C GLU A 64 -9.51 -5.48 -3.36
N LEU A 65 -8.49 -5.38 -2.50
CA LEU A 65 -7.85 -6.55 -1.86
C LEU A 65 -8.11 -6.65 -0.34
N TYR A 66 -8.89 -5.71 0.20
CA TYR A 66 -9.37 -5.73 1.58
C TYR A 66 -10.89 -5.52 1.64
N LYS A 67 -11.59 -6.35 2.41
CA LYS A 67 -13.05 -6.28 2.59
C LYS A 67 -13.43 -6.55 4.03
N ASN A 68 -14.61 -6.08 4.42
CA ASN A 68 -15.21 -6.41 5.72
C ASN A 68 -16.08 -7.68 5.62
N ASP A 69 -15.46 -8.77 5.14
CA ASP A 69 -16.09 -10.06 4.92
C ASP A 69 -15.16 -11.19 5.43
N PRO A 70 -15.65 -12.41 5.69
CA PRO A 70 -14.81 -13.51 6.19
C PRO A 70 -13.62 -13.87 5.28
N ASP A 71 -13.70 -13.62 3.98
CA ASP A 71 -12.63 -13.77 2.98
C ASP A 71 -11.97 -12.43 2.61
N GLY A 72 -12.06 -11.44 3.52
CA GLY A 72 -11.70 -10.06 3.27
C GLY A 72 -10.21 -9.74 3.26
N VAL A 73 -9.32 -10.73 3.43
CA VAL A 73 -7.86 -10.57 3.29
C VAL A 73 -7.38 -11.47 2.17
N SER A 74 -6.55 -10.92 1.29
CA SER A 74 -6.14 -11.56 0.05
C SER A 74 -5.06 -12.65 0.19
N GLY A 75 -4.80 -13.17 1.39
CA GLY A 75 -3.74 -14.15 1.68
C GLY A 75 -3.73 -14.54 3.16
N ASN A 76 -2.66 -15.21 3.60
CA ASN A 76 -2.45 -15.45 5.02
C ASN A 76 -2.29 -14.11 5.75
N GLU A 77 -2.81 -14.01 6.96
CA GLU A 77 -2.77 -12.75 7.73
C GLU A 77 -1.36 -12.48 8.31
N ASP A 78 -0.58 -13.55 8.45
CA ASP A 78 0.81 -13.56 8.93
C ASP A 78 1.01 -12.77 10.22
N CYS A 79 0.18 -13.10 11.23
CA CYS A 79 0.30 -12.65 12.62
C CYS A 79 0.28 -11.12 12.78
N GLY A 80 -0.51 -10.42 11.97
CA GLY A 80 -0.66 -8.96 12.00
C GLY A 80 -0.05 -8.27 10.78
N GLN A 81 0.70 -8.98 9.93
CA GLN A 81 1.47 -8.35 8.85
C GLN A 81 0.56 -7.71 7.80
N MET A 82 -0.46 -8.43 7.31
CA MET A 82 -1.44 -7.88 6.36
C MET A 82 -2.22 -6.71 6.97
N SER A 83 -2.67 -6.89 8.21
CA SER A 83 -3.40 -5.86 8.95
C SER A 83 -2.57 -4.60 9.16
N ALA A 84 -1.29 -4.75 9.51
CA ALA A 84 -0.37 -3.62 9.70
C ALA A 84 -0.12 -2.87 8.38
N TRP A 85 0.00 -3.59 7.26
CA TRP A 85 0.11 -2.98 5.94
C TRP A 85 -1.11 -2.11 5.65
N TYR A 86 -2.33 -2.62 5.87
CA TYR A 86 -3.57 -1.87 5.69
C TYR A 86 -3.61 -0.61 6.56
N VAL A 87 -3.31 -0.74 7.86
CA VAL A 87 -3.37 0.38 8.82
C VAL A 87 -2.38 1.49 8.47
N LEU A 88 -1.11 1.15 8.19
CA LEU A 88 -0.10 2.15 7.83
C LEU A 88 -0.41 2.83 6.49
N SER A 89 -0.75 2.03 5.49
CA SER A 89 -1.06 2.53 4.15
C SER A 89 -2.30 3.43 4.16
N SER A 90 -3.33 3.08 4.95
CA SER A 90 -4.53 3.90 5.13
C SER A 90 -4.27 5.23 5.84
N MET A 91 -3.24 5.31 6.69
CA MET A 91 -2.77 6.57 7.26
C MET A 91 -1.97 7.42 6.26
N GLY A 92 -1.58 6.85 5.12
CA GLY A 92 -0.90 7.55 4.03
C GLY A 92 0.62 7.48 4.07
N PHE A 93 1.22 6.54 4.80
CA PHE A 93 2.67 6.32 4.78
C PHE A 93 3.06 4.86 5.08
N TYR A 94 4.26 4.44 4.67
CA TYR A 94 4.72 3.06 4.86
C TYR A 94 6.25 2.95 5.05
N PRO A 95 6.74 2.09 5.96
CA PRO A 95 8.17 1.87 6.18
C PRO A 95 8.73 0.86 5.16
N VAL A 96 9.13 1.34 3.97
CA VAL A 96 9.72 0.49 2.90
C VAL A 96 10.96 -0.27 3.37
N THR A 97 11.80 0.39 4.18
CA THR A 97 13.03 -0.20 4.72
C THR A 97 12.99 -0.09 6.25
N PRO A 98 12.41 -1.07 6.96
CA PRO A 98 12.40 -1.10 8.42
C PRO A 98 13.82 -0.94 9.00
N GLY A 99 13.95 -0.11 10.04
CA GLY A 99 15.24 0.24 10.65
C GLY A 99 15.92 1.50 10.08
N SER A 100 15.44 2.03 8.96
CA SER A 100 15.98 3.28 8.37
C SER A 100 15.50 4.57 9.07
N ASN A 101 14.52 4.49 9.97
CA ASN A 101 13.78 5.62 10.55
C ASN A 101 13.07 6.51 9.50
N GLN A 102 12.80 5.97 8.30
CA GLN A 102 12.09 6.69 7.24
C GLN A 102 10.76 6.01 6.91
N TYR A 103 9.75 6.85 6.64
CA TYR A 103 8.46 6.44 6.11
C TYR A 103 8.26 7.08 4.75
N VAL A 104 7.76 6.31 3.80
CA VAL A 104 7.49 6.73 2.43
C VAL A 104 6.03 7.13 2.31
N ILE A 105 5.77 8.34 1.79
CA ILE A 105 4.42 8.90 1.65
C ILE A 105 3.63 8.13 0.57
N GLY A 106 2.41 7.72 0.91
CA GLY A 106 1.39 7.26 -0.03
C GLY A 106 0.30 8.33 -0.19
N ALA A 107 -0.96 7.93 -0.04
CA ALA A 107 -2.11 8.84 0.11
C ALA A 107 -2.97 8.36 1.29
N PRO A 108 -3.43 9.25 2.18
CA PRO A 108 -4.37 8.87 3.24
C PRO A 108 -5.68 8.33 2.68
N PHE A 109 -6.28 7.37 3.38
CA PHE A 109 -7.58 6.77 3.04
C PHE A 109 -8.73 7.26 3.93
N PHE A 110 -8.41 8.01 4.98
CA PHE A 110 -9.39 8.62 5.89
C PHE A 110 -9.16 10.12 6.02
N ASP A 111 -10.23 10.88 6.28
CA ASP A 111 -10.21 12.33 6.53
C ASP A 111 -9.28 12.71 7.70
N LYS A 112 -9.22 11.84 8.71
CA LYS A 112 -8.39 12.04 9.90
C LYS A 112 -7.98 10.72 10.52
N ALA A 113 -6.70 10.62 10.87
CA ALA A 113 -6.17 9.54 11.69
C ALA A 113 -5.30 10.13 12.82
N SER A 114 -5.31 9.50 13.99
CA SER A 114 -4.52 9.92 15.14
C SER A 114 -3.80 8.71 15.75
N ILE A 115 -2.48 8.85 15.94
CA ILE A 115 -1.62 7.84 16.57
C ILE A 115 -1.25 8.35 17.95
N HIS A 116 -1.62 7.60 18.99
CA HIS A 116 -1.19 7.86 20.35
C HIS A 116 0.16 7.19 20.59
N LEU A 117 1.19 8.00 20.81
CA LEU A 117 2.55 7.54 21.01
C LEU A 117 2.79 7.22 22.48
N GLU A 118 3.73 6.30 22.74
CA GLU A 118 4.06 5.84 24.10
C GLU A 118 4.57 6.97 25.01
N ASN A 119 5.12 8.04 24.43
CA ASN A 119 5.55 9.23 25.16
C ASN A 119 4.41 10.21 25.52
N GLY A 120 3.14 9.78 25.36
CA GLY A 120 1.95 10.58 25.64
C GLY A 120 1.62 11.64 24.58
N LYS A 121 2.43 11.79 23.53
CA LYS A 121 2.11 12.68 22.41
C LYS A 121 1.14 12.02 21.44
N THR A 122 0.44 12.84 20.66
CA THR A 122 -0.42 12.35 19.58
C THR A 122 0.07 12.91 18.25
N PHE A 123 0.31 12.04 17.28
CA PHE A 123 0.56 12.41 15.90
C PHE A 123 -0.76 12.37 15.13
N THR A 124 -1.19 13.48 14.54
CA THR A 124 -2.48 13.57 13.84
C THR A 124 -2.27 13.87 12.37
N ILE A 125 -2.89 13.06 11.52
CA ILE A 125 -2.92 13.18 10.08
C ILE A 125 -4.31 13.68 9.71
N LYS A 126 -4.37 14.70 8.85
CA LYS A 126 -5.63 15.20 8.29
C LYS A 126 -5.48 15.24 6.78
N SER A 127 -6.43 14.67 6.07
CA SER A 127 -6.61 14.89 4.64
C SER A 127 -7.77 15.86 4.43
N TYR A 128 -7.67 16.66 3.37
CA TYR A 128 -8.70 17.63 3.00
C TYR A 128 -9.16 17.29 1.60
N ASP A 129 -10.46 17.44 1.36
CA ASP A 129 -11.12 17.15 0.09
C ASP A 129 -10.95 15.71 -0.41
N LEU A 130 -10.77 14.74 0.51
CA LEU A 130 -10.63 13.32 0.18
C LEU A 130 -11.93 12.80 -0.47
N SER A 131 -11.78 12.10 -1.60
CA SER A 131 -12.87 11.38 -2.27
C SER A 131 -12.29 10.34 -3.23
N ASP A 132 -13.14 9.48 -3.79
CA ASP A 132 -12.74 8.50 -4.80
C ASP A 132 -12.11 9.16 -6.05
N ILE A 133 -12.44 10.43 -6.31
CA ILE A 133 -11.85 11.25 -7.37
C ILE A 133 -10.54 11.88 -6.88
N ASN A 134 -10.55 12.44 -5.67
CA ASN A 134 -9.41 13.14 -5.06
C ASN A 134 -8.52 12.17 -4.24
N LYS A 135 -7.97 11.17 -4.93
CA LYS A 135 -7.09 10.16 -4.32
C LYS A 135 -5.59 10.50 -4.38
N TYR A 136 -5.24 11.64 -4.97
CA TYR A 136 -3.85 12.07 -5.15
C TYR A 136 -3.49 13.21 -4.19
N VAL A 137 -2.29 13.16 -3.63
CA VAL A 137 -1.76 14.20 -2.74
C VAL A 137 -1.12 15.30 -3.58
N GLU A 138 -1.66 16.51 -3.50
CA GLU A 138 -1.10 17.70 -4.15
C GLU A 138 0.08 18.29 -3.36
N TYR A 139 -0.09 18.44 -2.04
CA TYR A 139 0.93 18.95 -1.14
C TYR A 139 0.79 18.34 0.26
N VAL A 140 1.89 18.40 1.02
CA VAL A 140 1.95 17.96 2.43
C VAL A 140 2.54 19.09 3.25
N TYR A 141 1.95 19.33 4.41
CA TYR A 141 2.51 20.20 5.45
C TYR A 141 2.76 19.37 6.70
N LEU A 142 3.95 19.49 7.27
CA LEU A 142 4.38 18.79 8.49
C LEU A 142 5.02 19.78 9.46
#